data_AF-A0A3C1F1X1-F1
#
_entry.id   AF-A0A3C1F1X1-F1
#
_cell.length_a   1.000
_cell.length_b   1.000
_cell.length_c   1.000
_cell.angle_alpha   90.00
_cell.angle_beta   90.00
_cell.angle_gamma   90.00
#
_symmetry.space_group_name_H-M   'P 1'
#
loop_
_entity.id
_entity.type
_entity.pdbx_description
1 polymer ?
#
loop_
_entity_poly.entity_id
_entity_poly.type
_entity_poly.pdbx_seq_one_letter_code
_entity_poly.pdbx_strand_id
1 'polypeptide(L)'
;MFNDDEKKIVKMIPIPEFPKYRKIELEDKPIFDDLFKKYHPLISDFTFTNLFTWRYAHKFHISNIGDFVLVISLKDNNWRIYDPIGP
;
A
#
# COMPACT_ATOMS: atom_id res chain seq x y z
N MET A 1 24.08 -18.72 21.36
CA MET A 1 24.36 -18.63 19.92
C MET A 1 23.09 -19.05 19.22
N PHE A 2 22.16 -18.11 19.06
CA PHE A 2 20.89 -18.35 18.38
C PHE A 2 21.11 -17.85 16.95
N ASN A 3 20.94 -18.74 15.97
CA ASN A 3 21.24 -18.43 14.57
C ASN A 3 20.28 -17.34 14.06
N ASP A 4 20.89 -16.32 13.47
CA ASP A 4 20.29 -15.14 12.81
C ASP A 4 19.57 -15.48 11.48
N ASP A 5 19.27 -16.76 11.26
CA ASP A 5 18.84 -17.30 9.96
C ASP A 5 17.33 -17.53 9.84
N GLU A 6 16.55 -17.29 10.90
CA GLU A 6 15.10 -17.09 10.79
C GLU A 6 14.78 -15.65 10.32
N LYS A 7 15.49 -15.17 9.30
CA LYS A 7 15.02 -14.05 8.48
C LYS A 7 13.72 -14.52 7.84
N LYS A 8 12.61 -14.18 8.51
CA LYS A 8 11.24 -14.25 8.02
C LYS A 8 11.25 -14.13 6.51
N ILE A 9 10.91 -15.23 5.84
CA ILE A 9 10.47 -15.19 4.45
C ILE A 9 9.20 -14.33 4.49
N VAL A 10 9.35 -13.02 4.37
CA VAL A 10 8.23 -12.09 4.22
C VAL A 10 7.60 -12.51 2.91
N LYS A 11 6.45 -13.16 3.00
CA LYS A 11 5.71 -13.61 1.83
C LYS A 11 5.27 -12.36 1.08
N MET A 12 6.03 -11.96 0.06
CA MET A 12 5.73 -10.79 -0.74
C MET A 12 4.49 -11.08 -1.57
N ILE A 13 3.36 -10.52 -1.18
CA ILE A 13 2.10 -10.67 -1.91
C ILE A 13 2.14 -9.66 -3.07
N PRO A 14 2.13 -10.09 -4.34
CA PRO A 14 2.16 -9.15 -5.45
C PRO A 14 0.96 -8.20 -5.39
N ILE A 15 1.18 -6.93 -5.74
CA ILE A 15 0.09 -5.98 -5.94
C ILE A 15 -0.53 -6.30 -7.32
N PRO A 16 -1.84 -6.58 -7.40
CA PRO A 16 -2.48 -6.93 -8.66
C PRO A 16 -2.58 -5.72 -9.59
N GLU A 17 -2.57 -5.97 -10.89
CA GLU A 17 -2.74 -4.94 -11.92
C GLU A 17 -4.21 -4.49 -12.03
N PHE A 18 -4.43 -3.18 -12.14
CA PHE A 18 -5.75 -2.57 -12.30
C PHE A 18 -6.44 -3.14 -13.57
N PRO A 19 -7.74 -3.50 -13.52
CA PRO A 19 -8.74 -3.17 -12.51
C PRO A 19 -8.81 -4.13 -11.32
N LYS A 20 -7.91 -5.10 -11.19
CA LYS A 20 -7.86 -5.97 -10.01
C LYS A 20 -7.20 -5.24 -8.85
N TYR A 21 -7.73 -5.44 -7.65
CA TYR A 21 -7.23 -4.83 -6.42
C TYR A 21 -7.32 -5.82 -5.26
N ARG A 22 -6.50 -5.61 -4.24
CA ARG A 22 -6.56 -6.37 -2.98
C ARG A 22 -6.45 -5.45 -1.78
N LYS A 23 -6.85 -5.93 -0.60
CA LYS A 23 -6.70 -5.14 0.63
C LYS A 23 -5.23 -4.82 0.89
N ILE A 24 -5.00 -3.66 1.49
CA ILE A 24 -3.70 -3.31 2.06
C ILE A 24 -3.42 -4.19 3.27
N GLU A 25 -2.23 -4.77 3.32
CA GLU A 25 -1.75 -5.64 4.39
C GLU A 25 -0.48 -5.06 5.02
N LEU A 26 -0.08 -5.58 6.17
CA LEU A 26 1.08 -5.05 6.90
C LEU A 26 2.38 -5.27 6.12
N GLU A 27 2.44 -6.36 5.35
CA GLU A 27 3.55 -6.75 4.49
C GLU A 27 3.80 -5.77 3.34
N ASP A 28 2.86 -4.86 3.06
CA ASP A 28 3.02 -3.83 2.04
C ASP A 28 3.90 -2.66 2.51
N LYS A 29 4.20 -2.57 3.81
CA LYS A 29 4.99 -1.47 4.38
C LYS A 29 6.30 -1.22 3.64
N PRO A 30 7.14 -2.23 3.33
CA PRO A 30 8.41 -1.98 2.66
C PRO A 30 8.24 -1.38 1.25
N ILE A 31 7.17 -1.75 0.54
CA ILE A 31 6.86 -1.20 -0.79
C ILE A 31 6.50 0.29 -0.67
N PHE A 32 5.62 0.63 0.27
CA PHE A 32 5.22 2.02 0.50
C PHE A 32 6.36 2.88 1.07
N ASP A 33 7.22 2.34 1.93
CA ASP A 33 8.40 3.05 2.44
C ASP A 33 9.34 3.45 1.31
N ASP A 34 9.61 2.55 0.35
CA ASP A 34 10.45 2.84 -0.82
C ASP A 34 9.80 3.87 -1.75
N LEU A 35 8.50 3.68 -2.02
CA LEU A 35 7.72 4.61 -2.85
C LEU A 35 7.67 6.02 -2.26
N PHE A 36 7.37 6.17 -0.97
CA PHE A 36 7.29 7.49 -0.33
C PHE A 36 8.65 8.15 -0.17
N LYS A 37 9.74 7.37 -0.08
CA LYS A 37 11.10 7.92 -0.12
C LYS A 37 11.44 8.48 -1.50
N LYS A 38 10.96 7.84 -2.57
CA LYS A 38 11.24 8.24 -3.96
C LYS A 38 10.28 9.33 -4.47
N TYR A 39 9.02 9.23 -4.08
CA TYR A 39 7.89 10.07 -4.49
C TYR A 39 7.21 10.60 -3.22
N HIS A 40 7.82 11.60 -2.59
CA HIS A 40 7.33 12.16 -1.34
C HIS A 40 5.89 12.66 -1.50
N PRO A 41 4.93 12.16 -0.70
CA PRO A 41 3.59 12.70 -0.73
C PRO A 41 3.58 14.17 -0.35
N LEU A 42 2.79 14.97 -1.05
CA LEU A 42 2.63 16.41 -0.74
C LEU A 42 1.79 16.66 0.53
N ILE A 43 1.10 15.63 1.02
CA ILE A 43 0.16 15.73 2.15
C ILE A 43 0.68 14.89 3.32
N SER A 44 0.85 15.52 4.48
CA SER A 44 1.39 14.93 5.71
C SER A 44 0.66 13.68 6.20
N ASP A 45 -0.63 13.57 5.86
CA ASP A 45 -1.48 12.46 6.25
C ASP A 45 -1.33 11.22 5.36
N PHE A 46 -0.59 11.32 4.24
CA PHE A 46 -0.45 10.22 3.29
C PHE A 46 0.78 9.36 3.61
N THR A 47 0.74 8.73 4.78
CA THR A 47 1.76 7.79 5.27
C THR A 47 1.22 6.36 5.29
N PHE A 48 2.11 5.36 5.23
CA PHE A 48 1.70 3.96 5.35
C PHE A 48 0.97 3.70 6.68
N THR A 49 1.45 4.30 7.78
CA THR A 49 0.81 4.18 9.09
C THR A 49 -0.65 4.62 9.05
N ASN A 50 -0.95 5.75 8.41
CA ASN A 50 -2.32 6.23 8.28
C ASN A 50 -3.15 5.31 7.39
N LEU A 51 -2.64 4.92 6.22
CA LEU A 51 -3.33 3.99 5.33
C LEU A 51 -3.67 2.67 6.04
N PHE A 52 -2.72 2.10 6.77
CA PHE A 52 -2.92 0.83 7.46
C PHE A 52 -3.85 0.95 8.67
N THR A 53 -3.74 2.02 9.45
CA THR A 53 -4.60 2.28 10.62
C THR A 53 -6.06 2.44 10.21
N TRP A 54 -6.31 3.17 9.14
CA TRP A 54 -7.67 3.49 8.67
C TRP A 54 -8.25 2.47 7.66
N ARG A 55 -7.53 1.36 7.38
CA ARG A 55 -7.90 0.38 6.35
C ARG A 55 -9.29 -0.21 6.50
N TYR A 56 -9.78 -0.40 7.72
CA TYR A 56 -11.13 -0.95 7.95
C TYR A 56 -12.21 0.10 7.72
N ALA A 57 -11.99 1.34 8.17
CA ALA A 57 -12.95 2.42 8.05
C ALA A 57 -13.11 2.90 6.60
N HIS A 58 -12.00 2.95 5.84
CA HIS A 58 -12.00 3.37 4.43
C HIS A 58 -12.07 2.19 3.44
N LYS A 59 -11.96 0.95 3.94
CA LYS A 59 -11.84 -0.26 3.10
C LYS A 59 -10.73 -0.07 2.05
N PHE A 60 -9.52 0.26 2.51
CA PHE A 60 -8.41 0.53 1.60
C PHE A 60 -7.95 -0.73 0.87
N HIS A 61 -7.79 -0.58 -0.43
CA HIS A 61 -7.24 -1.56 -1.35
C HIS A 61 -6.12 -0.93 -2.16
N ILE A 62 -5.27 -1.77 -2.71
CA ILE A 62 -4.13 -1.38 -3.54
C ILE A 62 -4.15 -2.14 -4.87
N SER A 63 -3.64 -1.47 -5.89
CA SER A 63 -3.55 -1.95 -7.27
C SER A 63 -2.39 -1.24 -7.98
N ASN A 64 -1.82 -1.87 -9.00
CA ASN A 64 -0.79 -1.27 -9.85
C ASN A 64 -1.39 -0.82 -11.18
N ILE A 65 -0.90 0.30 -11.72
CA ILE A 65 -1.15 0.71 -13.10
C ILE A 65 0.15 1.28 -13.68
N GLY A 66 0.77 0.54 -14.61
CA GLY A 66 2.12 0.87 -15.07
C GLY A 66 3.10 0.95 -13.91
N ASP A 67 3.79 2.09 -13.79
CA ASP A 67 4.77 2.36 -12.72
C ASP A 67 4.15 3.01 -11.46
N PHE A 68 2.82 3.13 -11.41
CA PHE A 68 2.10 3.73 -10.29
C PHE A 68 1.45 2.68 -9.39
N VAL A 69 1.46 2.96 -8.09
CA VAL A 69 0.62 2.30 -7.10
C VAL A 69 -0.60 3.16 -6.80
N LEU A 70 -1.78 2.56 -6.94
CA LEU A 70 -3.06 3.15 -6.61
C LEU A 70 -3.49 2.75 -5.20
N VAL A 71 -3.96 3.73 -4.44
CA VAL A 71 -4.71 3.49 -3.19
C VAL A 71 -6.19 3.76 -3.46
N ILE A 72 -7.02 2.76 -3.21
CA ILE A 72 -8.45 2.76 -3.53
C ILE A 72 -9.25 2.62 -2.24
N SER A 73 -10.18 3.53 -2.00
CA SER A 73 -11.18 3.47 -0.92
C SER A 73 -12.52 3.03 -1.49
N LEU A 74 -13.14 2.03 -0.85
CA LEU A 74 -14.44 1.45 -1.22
C LEU A 74 -15.52 1.74 -0.16
N LYS A 75 -15.44 2.92 0.45
CA LYS A 75 -16.32 3.34 1.56
C LYS A 75 -17.67 3.85 1.05
N ASP A 76 -18.75 3.53 1.77
CA ASP A 76 -20.11 4.08 1.54
C ASP A 76 -20.64 3.91 0.10
N ASN A 77 -20.37 2.75 -0.52
CA ASN A 77 -20.67 2.46 -1.93
C ASN A 77 -20.01 3.41 -2.94
N ASN A 78 -19.06 4.25 -2.50
CA ASN A 78 -18.30 5.14 -3.36
C ASN A 78 -16.91 4.56 -3.59
N TRP A 79 -16.46 4.65 -4.84
CA TRP A 79 -15.09 4.37 -5.22
C TRP A 79 -14.31 5.68 -5.25
N ARG A 80 -13.22 5.74 -4.49
CA ARG A 80 -12.30 6.88 -4.52
C ARG A 80 -10.89 6.37 -4.71
N ILE A 81 -10.20 6.91 -5.70
CA ILE A 81 -8.78 6.67 -5.93
C ILE A 81 -8.05 7.92 -5.42
N TYR A 82 -7.06 7.72 -4.56
CA TYR A 82 -6.19 8.78 -4.08
C TYR A 82 -5.13 9.10 -5.13
N ASP A 83 -4.35 10.16 -4.94
CA ASP A 83 -3.28 10.51 -5.86
C ASP A 83 -2.36 9.30 -6.11
N PRO A 84 -2.12 8.94 -7.38
CA PRO A 84 -1.24 7.82 -7.73
C PRO A 84 0.17 8.05 -7.17
N ILE A 85 0.80 6.97 -6.68
CA ILE A 85 2.15 7.03 -6.13
C ILE A 85 3.11 6.42 -7.16
N GLY A 86 3.92 7.26 -7.80
CA GLY A 86 4.82 6.83 -8.87
C GLY A 86 5.43 8.02 -9.64
N PRO A 87 6.21 7.74 -10.70
CA PRO A 87 6.87 8.74 -11.55
C PRO A 87 5.95 9.79 -12.19
#